data_AF-A0A2D6YU86-F1
#
_entry.id   AF-A0A2D6YU86-F1
#
_cell.length_a   1.000
_cell.length_b   1.000
_cell.length_c   1.000
_cell.angle_alpha   90.00
_cell.angle_beta   90.00
_cell.angle_gamma   90.00
#
_symmetry.space_group_name_H-M   'P 1'
#
loop_
_entity.id
_entity.type
_entity.pdbx_description
1 polymer ?
#
loop_
_entity_poly.entity_id
_entity_poly.type
_entity_poly.pdbx_seq_one_letter_code
_entity_poly.pdbx_strand_id
1 'polypeptide(L)'
;MALESSILDQGTRVRVTQQVPQTNGVWSTTCEGRVLRYRQSQTGSWYAHAKDDRLWLDRLEIELDSGEITTLNLDHYTLIEDLSEPSETPAPRNPTELELDDRHRP
;
A
#
# COMPACT_ATOMS: atom_id res chain seq x y z
N MET A 1 9.07 5.08 -16.75
CA MET A 1 9.07 3.84 -15.95
C MET A 1 8.45 4.19 -14.61
N ALA A 2 7.29 3.63 -14.28
CA ALA A 2 6.62 3.88 -13.01
C ALA A 2 7.30 3.02 -11.95
N LEU A 3 7.77 3.64 -10.87
CA LEU A 3 8.39 2.96 -9.74
C LEU A 3 7.26 2.21 -9.00
N GLU A 4 7.20 0.89 -9.14
CA GLU A 4 6.28 0.05 -8.36
C GLU A 4 6.81 -0.06 -6.94
N SER A 5 6.43 0.88 -6.07
CA SER A 5 6.78 0.84 -4.66
C SER A 5 5.85 -0.18 -3.97
N SER A 6 6.40 -1.34 -3.62
CA SER A 6 5.75 -2.46 -2.88
C SER A 6 5.56 -2.08 -1.40
N ILE A 7 4.76 -1.04 -1.13
CA ILE A 7 4.29 -0.75 0.24
C ILE A 7 3.04 -1.56 0.59
N LEU A 8 2.31 -2.06 -0.41
CA LEU A 8 1.15 -2.91 -0.26
C LEU A 8 1.26 -4.05 -1.27
N ASP A 9 1.37 -5.28 -0.77
CA ASP A 9 1.43 -6.45 -1.62
C ASP A 9 0.05 -6.75 -2.23
N GLN A 10 0.06 -7.29 -3.45
CA GLN A 10 -1.18 -7.75 -4.09
C GLN A 10 -1.77 -8.91 -3.27
N GLY A 11 -3.08 -8.88 -3.08
CA GLY A 11 -3.84 -9.87 -2.30
C GLY A 11 -3.96 -9.53 -0.82
N THR A 12 -3.16 -8.59 -0.31
CA THR A 12 -3.22 -8.10 1.08
C THR A 12 -4.61 -7.58 1.39
N ARG A 13 -5.16 -8.02 2.53
CA ARG A 13 -6.46 -7.57 3.00
C ARG A 13 -6.27 -6.24 3.72
N VAL A 14 -6.99 -5.21 3.31
CA VAL A 14 -6.85 -3.87 3.89
C VAL A 14 -8.20 -3.28 4.26
N ARG A 15 -8.19 -2.40 5.27
CA ARG A 15 -9.23 -1.41 5.51
C ARG A 15 -8.70 -0.06 5.10
N VAL A 16 -9.45 0.64 4.25
CA VAL A 16 -9.11 1.99 3.81
C VAL A 16 -10.14 2.95 4.38
N THR A 17 -9.67 3.94 5.13
CA THR A 17 -10.49 5.03 5.65
C THR A 17 -10.06 6.34 5.00
N GLN A 18 -10.98 7.02 4.34
CA GLN A 18 -10.76 8.33 3.75
C GLN A 18 -11.54 9.38 4.53
N GLN A 19 -10.87 10.48 4.85
CA GLN A 19 -11.45 11.56 5.62
C GLN A 19 -11.50 12.86 4.81
N VAL A 20 -12.64 13.53 4.88
CA VAL A 20 -12.84 14.86 4.31
C VAL A 20 -13.06 15.82 5.48
N PRO A 21 -12.09 16.69 5.80
CA PRO A 21 -12.30 17.76 6.75
C PRO A 21 -13.42 18.70 6.27
N GLN A 22 -14.34 19.00 7.17
CA GLN A 22 -15.46 19.93 6.97
C GLN A 22 -15.32 21.10 7.94
N THR A 23 -16.05 22.20 7.68
CA THR A 23 -16.04 23.39 8.56
C THR A 23 -16.33 23.04 10.02
N ASN A 24 -17.24 22.09 10.28
CA ASN A 24 -17.70 21.73 11.63
C ASN A 24 -17.52 20.24 11.96
N GLY A 25 -16.56 19.55 11.35
CA GLY A 25 -16.32 18.14 11.64
C GLY A 25 -15.49 17.42 10.60
N VAL A 26 -15.49 16.09 10.65
CA VAL A 26 -14.80 15.25 9.66
C VAL A 26 -15.80 14.23 9.13
N TRP A 27 -15.91 14.15 7.81
CA TRP A 27 -16.63 13.05 7.17
C TRP A 27 -15.65 11.92 6.90
N SER A 28 -16.00 10.71 7.33
CA SER A 28 -15.14 9.54 7.21
C SER A 28 -15.89 8.45 6.45
N THR A 29 -15.25 7.91 5.42
CA THR A 29 -15.75 6.77 4.66
C THR A 29 -14.75 5.63 4.78
N THR A 30 -15.24 4.43 5.06
CA THR A 30 -14.41 3.23 5.21
C THR A 30 -14.84 2.17 4.20
N CYS A 31 -13.87 1.50 3.59
CA CYS A 31 -14.10 0.32 2.77
C CYS A 31 -13.04 -0.75 3.07
N GLU A 32 -13.40 -2.00 2.86
CA GLU A 32 -12.51 -3.15 3.08
C GLU A 32 -12.48 -4.04 1.85
N GLY A 33 -11.32 -4.65 1.62
CA GLY A 33 -11.12 -5.49 0.45
C GLY A 33 -9.67 -5.92 0.27
N ARG A 34 -9.39 -6.57 -0.86
CA ARG A 34 -8.06 -7.04 -1.22
C ARG A 34 -7.39 -6.11 -2.21
N VAL A 35 -6.11 -5.82 -1.96
CA VAL A 35 -5.29 -5.02 -2.87
C VAL A 35 -5.14 -5.76 -4.19
N LEU A 36 -5.60 -5.16 -5.29
CA LEU A 36 -5.31 -5.65 -6.63
C LEU A 36 -4.05 -5.00 -7.18
N ARG A 37 -3.91 -3.68 -6.97
CA ARG A 37 -2.79 -2.91 -7.52
C ARG A 37 -2.59 -1.59 -6.79
N TYR A 38 -1.32 -1.24 -6.56
CA TYR A 38 -0.91 0.09 -6.11
C TYR A 38 0.00 0.73 -7.16
N ARG A 39 -0.29 1.97 -7.58
CA ARG A 39 0.54 2.69 -8.55
C ARG A 39 0.33 4.20 -8.51
N GLN A 40 1.33 4.93 -8.97
CA GLN A 40 1.16 6.31 -9.40
C GLN A 40 0.59 6.39 -10.81
N SER A 41 -0.43 7.22 -11.00
CA SER A 41 -1.01 7.50 -12.32
C SER A 41 -1.31 8.98 -12.47
N GLN A 42 -1.15 9.50 -13.69
CA GLN A 42 -1.57 10.85 -14.02
C GLN A 42 -3.09 10.99 -13.85
N THR A 43 -3.51 12.12 -13.31
CA THR A 43 -4.91 12.52 -13.30
C THR A 43 -5.21 13.41 -14.50
N GLY A 44 -6.39 13.21 -15.10
CA GLY A 44 -6.94 14.11 -16.12
C GLY A 44 -7.72 15.28 -15.53
N SER A 45 -7.58 15.55 -14.23
CA SER A 45 -8.28 16.64 -13.57
C SER A 45 -7.76 17.99 -14.05
N TRP A 46 -8.66 18.78 -14.64
CA TRP A 46 -8.39 20.15 -15.08
C TRP A 46 -8.08 21.12 -13.92
N TYR A 47 -8.53 20.79 -12.70
CA TYR A 47 -8.36 21.61 -11.50
C TYR A 47 -6.98 21.42 -10.83
N ALA A 48 -6.27 20.35 -11.20
CA ALA A 48 -5.00 19.99 -10.61
C ALA A 48 -3.83 20.70 -11.32
N HIS A 49 -3.61 21.98 -11.02
CA HIS A 49 -2.42 22.71 -11.49
C HIS A 49 -1.17 22.22 -10.75
N ALA A 50 -0.46 21.27 -11.34
CA ALA A 50 0.87 20.84 -10.90
C ALA A 50 1.95 21.38 -11.84
N LYS A 51 3.22 21.29 -11.42
CA LYS A 51 4.37 21.60 -12.27
C LYS A 51 4.27 20.76 -13.56
N ASP A 52 4.36 21.42 -14.71
CA ASP A 52 4.21 20.84 -16.05
C ASP A 52 2.80 20.30 -16.41
N ASP A 53 1.73 20.81 -15.77
CA ASP A 53 0.31 20.41 -15.99
C ASP A 53 0.04 18.90 -15.85
N ARG A 54 0.89 18.20 -15.09
CA ARG A 54 0.78 16.75 -14.87
C ARG A 54 0.80 16.45 -13.38
N LEU A 55 -0.39 16.28 -12.79
CA LEU A 55 -0.50 15.76 -11.44
C LEU A 55 -0.50 14.23 -11.47
N TRP A 56 0.40 13.63 -10.70
CA TRP A 56 0.45 12.19 -10.43
C TRP A 56 -0.18 11.94 -9.07
N LEU A 57 -1.10 10.98 -9.01
CA LEU A 57 -1.74 10.56 -7.78
C LEU A 57 -1.39 9.10 -7.50
N ASP A 58 -1.18 8.80 -6.23
CA ASP A 58 -1.16 7.43 -5.75
C ASP A 58 -2.58 6.88 -5.86
N ARG A 59 -2.71 5.70 -6.49
CA ARG A 59 -3.98 5.00 -6.67
C ARG A 59 -3.87 3.59 -6.15
N LEU A 60 -4.92 3.20 -5.43
CA LEU A 60 -5.14 1.85 -4.96
C LEU A 60 -6.35 1.26 -5.69
N GLU A 61 -6.13 0.19 -6.44
CA GLU A 61 -7.19 -0.65 -6.99
C GLU A 61 -7.45 -1.77 -5.98
N ILE A 62 -8.69 -1.87 -5.51
CA ILE A 62 -9.12 -2.80 -4.45
C ILE A 62 -10.37 -3.57 -4.90
N GLU A 63 -10.39 -4.86 -4.63
CA GLU A 63 -11.60 -5.69 -4.74
C GLU A 63 -12.29 -5.72 -3.38
N LEU A 64 -13.47 -5.12 -3.31
CA LEU A 64 -14.29 -5.06 -2.10
C LEU A 64 -14.89 -6.43 -1.76
N ASP A 65 -15.41 -6.57 -0.55
CA ASP A 65 -16.08 -7.80 -0.10
C ASP A 65 -17.33 -8.18 -0.88
N SER A 66 -17.94 -7.19 -1.54
CA SER A 66 -19.05 -7.41 -2.47
C SER A 66 -18.61 -8.04 -3.80
N GLY A 67 -17.31 -8.12 -4.06
CA GLY A 67 -16.73 -8.47 -5.36
C GLY A 67 -16.63 -7.28 -6.32
N GLU A 68 -17.02 -6.08 -5.90
CA GLU A 68 -16.85 -4.87 -6.71
C GLU A 68 -15.38 -4.44 -6.74
N ILE A 69 -14.87 -4.13 -7.93
CA ILE A 69 -13.53 -3.57 -8.11
C ILE A 69 -13.64 -2.05 -8.17
N THR A 70 -12.94 -1.36 -7.27
CA THR A 70 -12.92 0.10 -7.23
C THR A 70 -11.50 0.65 -7.21
N THR A 71 -11.35 1.90 -7.66
CA THR A 71 -10.07 2.62 -7.66
C THR A 71 -10.17 3.83 -6.74
N LEU A 72 -9.34 3.84 -5.70
CA LEU A 72 -9.24 4.93 -4.73
C LEU A 72 -8.06 5.83 -5.08
N ASN A 73 -8.29 7.14 -5.15
CA ASN A 73 -7.20 8.12 -5.13
C ASN A 73 -6.77 8.32 -3.68
N LEU A 74 -5.48 8.22 -3.42
CA LEU A 74 -4.93 8.37 -2.07
C LEU A 74 -4.42 9.80 -1.88
N ASP A 75 -4.65 10.32 -0.68
CA ASP A 75 -4.21 11.64 -0.26
C ASP A 75 -3.79 11.61 1.22
N HIS A 76 -3.42 12.77 1.77
CA HIS A 76 -2.91 12.89 3.13
C HIS A 76 -3.92 12.51 4.23
N TYR A 77 -5.22 12.44 3.91
CA TYR A 77 -6.29 12.05 4.82
C TYR A 77 -6.79 10.63 4.57
N THR A 78 -6.02 9.84 3.81
CA THR A 78 -6.26 8.41 3.66
C THR A 78 -5.41 7.62 4.64
N LEU A 79 -6.07 6.80 5.45
CA LEU A 79 -5.44 5.78 6.30
C LEU A 79 -5.69 4.41 5.68
N ILE A 80 -4.62 3.61 5.54
CA ILE A 80 -4.69 2.22 5.10
C ILE A 80 -4.19 1.36 6.25
N GLU A 81 -5.05 0.48 6.73
CA GLU A 81 -4.75 -0.50 7.75
C GLU A 81 -4.58 -1.87 7.09
N ASP A 82 -3.43 -2.51 7.30
CA ASP A 82 -3.23 -3.91 6.94
C ASP A 82 -3.99 -4.79 7.92
N LEU A 83 -4.92 -5.60 7.41
CA LEU A 83 -5.73 -6.54 8.19
C LEU A 83 -5.21 -7.99 8.05
N SER A 84 -4.06 -8.19 7.41
CA SER A 84 -3.35 -9.45 7.44
C SER A 84 -3.05 -9.79 8.89
N GLU A 85 -3.25 -11.05 9.26
CA GLU A 85 -2.74 -11.52 10.54
C GLU A 85 -1.24 -11.20 10.59
N PRO A 86 -0.69 -10.75 11.74
CA PRO A 86 0.72 -10.51 11.86
C PRO A 86 1.44 -11.84 11.62
N SER A 87 1.89 -12.03 10.37
CA SER A 87 2.64 -13.21 9.99
C SER A 87 3.88 -13.23 10.87
N GLU A 88 4.04 -14.35 11.56
CA GLU A 88 5.14 -14.66 12.47
C GLU A 88 6.45 -14.05 11.95
N THR A 89 7.07 -13.18 12.76
CA THR A 89 8.38 -12.60 12.44
C THR A 89 9.31 -13.73 12.00
N PRO A 90 9.79 -13.76 10.75
CA PRO A 90 10.69 -14.83 10.32
C PRO A 90 11.90 -14.80 11.25
N ALA A 91 12.18 -15.94 11.88
CA ALA A 91 13.24 -16.07 12.88
C ALA A 91 14.54 -15.44 12.36
N PRO A 92 15.28 -14.69 13.20
CA PRO A 92 16.52 -14.07 12.80
C PRO A 92 17.45 -15.16 12.25
N ARG A 93 17.83 -15.05 10.97
CA ARG A 93 18.87 -15.88 10.38
C ARG A 93 20.18 -15.47 11.05
N ASN A 94 20.60 -16.23 12.07
CA ASN A 94 21.89 -16.03 12.72
C ASN A 94 23.00 -16.20 11.66
N PRO A 95 23.90 -15.22 11.47
CA PRO A 95 24.98 -15.32 10.47
C PRO A 95 26.12 -16.31 10.80
N THR A 96 26.02 -17.16 11.82
CA THR A 96 27.19 -17.86 12.37
C THR A 96 27.39 -19.30 11.88
N GLU A 97 26.66 -19.77 10.86
CA GLU A 97 26.81 -21.15 10.35
C GLU A 97 27.74 -21.27 9.12
N LEU A 98 28.49 -20.20 8.81
CA LEU A 98 29.48 -20.14 7.73
C LEU A 98 30.89 -19.87 8.25
N GLU A 99 31.33 -20.56 9.30
CA GLU A 99 32.77 -20.77 9.52
C GLU A 99 32.93 -21.92 10.52
N LEU A 100 33.43 -23.07 10.06
CA LEU A 100 34.21 -24.09 10.77
C LEU A 100 34.25 -25.40 9.94
N ASP A 101 34.39 -25.29 8.62
CA ASP A 101 34.81 -26.40 7.76
C ASP A 101 36.26 -26.13 7.29
N ASP A 102 37.16 -25.90 8.25
CA ASP A 102 38.60 -25.80 7.98
C ASP A 102 39.44 -26.18 9.21
N ARG A 103 39.25 -27.41 9.70
CA ARG A 103 40.24 -28.08 10.54
C ARG A 103 40.36 -29.54 10.13
N HIS A 104 41.18 -29.75 9.12
CA HIS A 104 42.23 -30.77 9.05
C HIS A 104 41.97 -32.06 9.87
N ARG A 105 41.59 -33.11 9.16
CA ARG A 105 41.76 -34.53 9.52
C ARG A 105 42.70 -35.14 8.47
N PRO A 106 43.55 -36.15 8.76
CA PRO A 106 44.24 -36.52 9.99
C PRO A 106 45.74 -36.13 10.00
#